data_AF-H9VG77-F1
#
_entry.id   AF-H9VG77-F1
#
_cell.length_a   1.000
_cell.length_b   1.000
_cell.length_c   1.000
_cell.angle_alpha   90.00
_cell.angle_beta   90.00
_cell.angle_gamma   90.00
#
_symmetry.space_group_name_H-M   'P 1'
#
loop_
_entity.id
_entity.type
_entity.pdbx_description
1 polymer ?
#
loop_
_entity_poly.entity_id
_entity_poly.type
_entity_poly.pdbx_seq_one_letter_code
_entity_poly.pdbx_strand_id
1 'polypeptide(L)'
;ERGMLPEAFAIRSRFGTPVLGILFSASGVLLLSWMSFQEIIAAENYLYCFGMFLEFAAFIWLRIKNPTMPRPYKIPLGTVGVTLMCIPPSVLLCVVLAIASLKVMIVSITAVVIGFLFYPGLEYLKNKNWMRFSSSP
;
A
#
# COMPACT_ATOMS: atom_id res chain seq x y z
N GLU A 1 14.95 0.23 12.08
CA GLU A 1 13.78 0.55 11.22
C GLU A 1 14.26 0.84 9.79
N ARG A 2 13.44 0.59 8.75
CA ARG A 2 13.84 0.74 7.33
C ARG A 2 14.03 2.20 6.86
N GLY A 3 13.90 3.19 7.75
CA GLY A 3 14.05 4.62 7.43
C GLY A 3 12.97 5.19 6.50
N MET A 4 11.82 4.52 6.38
CA MET A 4 10.72 4.93 5.49
C MET A 4 9.79 5.97 6.13
N LEU A 5 9.80 6.11 7.46
CA LEU A 5 8.97 7.03 8.22
C LEU A 5 9.84 7.95 9.09
N PRO A 6 9.35 9.14 9.48
CA PRO A 6 10.05 10.02 10.40
C PRO A 6 10.31 9.35 11.75
N GLU A 7 11.44 9.68 12.38
CA GLU A 7 11.88 9.16 13.68
C GLU A 7 10.84 9.40 14.80
N ALA A 8 9.97 10.40 14.66
CA ALA A 8 8.86 10.60 15.58
C ALA A 8 7.97 9.35 15.73
N PHE A 9 7.71 8.61 14.64
CA PHE A 9 6.95 7.36 14.70
C PHE A 9 7.71 6.20 15.33
N ALA A 10 9.03 6.32 15.52
CA ALA A 10 9.87 5.35 16.21
C ALA A 10 9.80 5.51 17.74
N ILE A 11 9.36 6.67 18.23
CA ILE A 11 9.27 6.95 19.67
C ILE A 11 8.26 6.00 20.31
N ARG A 12 8.65 5.41 21.44
CA ARG A 12 7.82 4.50 22.24
C ARG A 12 7.58 5.08 23.63
N SER A 13 6.41 4.79 24.20
CA SER A 13 6.08 5.14 25.58
C SER A 13 6.94 4.36 26.58
N ARG A 14 6.79 4.67 27.87
CA ARG A 14 7.39 3.89 28.98
C ARG A 14 7.06 2.38 28.92
N PHE A 15 5.93 2.01 28.30
CA PHE A 15 5.49 0.63 28.15
C PHE A 15 5.82 0.03 26.77
N GLY A 16 6.65 0.71 25.96
CA GLY A 16 7.03 0.22 24.63
C GLY A 16 5.97 0.44 23.55
N THR A 17 4.91 1.22 23.80
CA THR A 17 3.81 1.42 22.84
C THR A 17 4.05 2.62 21.90
N PRO A 18 3.79 2.49 20.58
CA PRO A 18 3.93 3.57 19.61
C PRO A 18 2.75 4.55 19.68
N VAL A 19 2.77 5.49 20.62
CA VAL A 19 1.63 6.41 20.88
C VAL A 19 1.22 7.18 19.63
N LEU A 20 2.18 7.73 18.88
CA LEU A 20 1.89 8.48 17.65
C LEU A 20 1.26 7.60 16.56
N GLY A 21 1.69 6.33 16.45
CA GLY A 21 1.08 5.37 15.53
C GLY A 21 -0.37 5.05 15.91
N ILE A 22 -0.65 4.89 17.21
CA ILE A 22 -2.01 4.65 17.72
C ILE A 22 -2.91 5.86 17.46
N LEU A 23 -2.45 7.08 17.78
CA LEU A 23 -3.21 8.30 17.54
C LEU A 23 -3.50 8.49 16.05
N PHE A 24 -2.50 8.24 15.18
CA PHE A 24 -2.68 8.30 13.74
C PHE A 24 -3.70 7.26 13.25
N SER A 25 -3.59 6.00 13.70
CA SER A 25 -4.56 4.95 13.35
C SER A 25 -5.97 5.27 13.86
N ALA A 26 -6.10 5.76 15.09
CA ALA A 26 -7.39 6.15 15.68
C ALA A 26 -8.03 7.31 14.93
N SER A 27 -7.23 8.28 14.46
CA SER A 27 -7.73 9.36 13.62
C SER A 27 -8.33 8.85 12.31
N GLY A 28 -7.72 7.83 11.69
CA GLY A 28 -8.27 7.17 10.50
C GLY A 28 -9.63 6.52 10.78
N VAL A 29 -9.79 5.85 11.93
CA VAL A 29 -11.08 5.26 12.33
C VAL A 29 -12.14 6.34 12.51
N LEU A 30 -11.81 7.45 13.16
CA LEU A 30 -12.72 8.59 13.32
C LEU A 30 -13.10 9.22 11.97
N LEU A 31 -12.16 9.32 11.02
CA LEU A 31 -12.44 9.81 9.67
C LEU A 31 -13.37 8.90 8.87
N LEU A 32 -13.37 7.59 9.16
CA LEU A 32 -14.23 6.61 8.50
C LEU A 32 -15.57 6.40 9.21
N SER A 33 -15.78 6.98 10.40
CA SER A 33 -16.95 6.69 11.24
C SER A 33 -18.28 7.18 10.66
N TRP A 34 -18.25 8.02 9.62
CA TRP A 34 -19.44 8.49 8.90
C TRP A 34 -19.89 7.52 7.79
N MET A 35 -19.08 6.51 7.47
CA MET A 35 -19.41 5.47 6.48
C MET A 35 -20.10 4.28 7.16
N SER A 36 -20.97 3.61 6.41
CA SER A 36 -21.57 2.35 6.86
C SER A 36 -20.55 1.21 6.83
N PHE A 37 -20.80 0.16 7.62
CA PHE A 37 -19.95 -1.03 7.65
C PHE A 37 -19.71 -1.65 6.27
N GLN A 38 -20.75 -1.73 5.42
CA GLN A 38 -20.63 -2.25 4.07
C GLN A 38 -19.77 -1.35 3.17
N GLU A 39 -19.88 -0.03 3.31
CA GLU A 39 -19.04 0.91 2.56
C GLU A 39 -17.57 0.82 3.00
N ILE A 40 -17.30 0.59 4.29
CA ILE A 40 -15.94 0.39 4.80
C ILE A 40 -15.32 -0.90 4.22
N ILE A 41 -16.06 -2.01 4.24
CA ILE A 41 -15.59 -3.28 3.63
C ILE A 41 -15.35 -3.09 2.13
N ALA A 42 -16.24 -2.39 1.44
CA ALA A 42 -16.08 -2.12 0.01
C ALA A 42 -14.85 -1.26 -0.27
N ALA A 43 -14.56 -0.26 0.57
CA ALA A 43 -13.36 0.59 0.45
C ALA A 43 -12.07 -0.21 0.71
N GLU A 44 -12.05 -1.06 1.74
CA GLU A 44 -10.93 -1.96 2.02
C GLU A 44 -10.64 -2.88 0.83
N ASN A 45 -11.68 -3.51 0.28
CA ASN A 45 -11.56 -4.36 -0.90
C ASN A 45 -11.06 -3.59 -2.13
N TYR A 46 -11.47 -2.33 -2.30
CA TYR A 46 -10.99 -1.48 -3.39
C TYR A 46 -9.49 -1.19 -3.27
N LEU A 47 -9.03 -0.83 -2.07
CA LEU A 47 -7.62 -0.60 -1.78
C LEU A 47 -6.80 -1.89 -1.93
N TYR A 48 -7.33 -3.02 -1.50
CA TYR A 48 -6.72 -4.34 -1.68
C TYR A 48 -6.53 -4.67 -3.15
N CYS A 49 -7.56 -4.48 -3.99
CA CYS A 49 -7.47 -4.70 -5.42
C CYS A 49 -6.35 -3.84 -6.04
N PHE A 50 -6.25 -2.57 -5.66
CA PHE A 50 -5.17 -1.69 -6.13
C PHE A 50 -3.79 -2.20 -5.71
N GLY A 51 -3.63 -2.63 -4.45
CA GLY A 51 -2.40 -3.25 -3.95
C GLY A 51 -2.02 -4.50 -4.76
N MET A 52 -2.96 -5.40 -5.01
CA MET A 52 -2.74 -6.60 -5.81
C MET A 52 -2.31 -6.29 -7.25
N PHE A 53 -2.88 -5.26 -7.89
CA PHE A 53 -2.43 -4.82 -9.20
C PHE A 53 -0.97 -4.34 -9.18
N LEU A 54 -0.58 -3.56 -8.16
CA LEU A 54 0.80 -3.15 -7.98
C LEU A 54 1.74 -4.33 -7.73
N GLU A 55 1.31 -5.32 -6.94
CA GLU A 55 2.08 -6.54 -6.70
C GLU A 55 2.29 -7.36 -7.96
N PHE A 56 1.24 -7.59 -8.76
CA PHE A 56 1.36 -8.28 -10.04
C PHE A 56 2.26 -7.51 -11.02
N ALA A 57 2.11 -6.18 -11.09
CA ALA A 57 2.96 -5.34 -11.92
C ALA A 57 4.43 -5.42 -11.47
N ALA A 58 4.69 -5.30 -10.16
CA ALA A 58 6.04 -5.40 -9.59
C ALA A 58 6.64 -6.79 -9.82
N PHE A 59 5.85 -7.84 -9.68
CA PHE A 59 6.28 -9.22 -9.92
C PHE A 59 6.72 -9.43 -11.37
N ILE A 60 5.90 -9.01 -12.34
CA ILE A 60 6.23 -9.11 -13.78
C ILE A 60 7.44 -8.22 -14.10
N TRP A 61 7.46 -6.99 -13.58
CA TRP A 61 8.54 -6.03 -13.83
C TRP A 61 9.88 -6.51 -13.28
N LEU A 62 9.93 -6.99 -12.03
CA LEU A 62 11.13 -7.58 -11.43
C LEU A 62 11.55 -8.85 -12.17
N ARG A 63 10.60 -9.62 -12.70
CA ARG A 63 10.89 -10.81 -13.50
C ARG A 63 11.67 -10.48 -14.76
N ILE A 64 11.32 -9.38 -15.43
CA ILE A 64 11.94 -8.92 -16.68
C ILE A 64 13.25 -8.17 -16.39
N LYS A 65 13.24 -7.22 -15.45
CA LYS A 65 14.36 -6.29 -15.22
C LYS A 65 15.53 -6.94 -14.47
N ASN A 66 15.24 -7.83 -13.52
CA ASN A 66 16.25 -8.48 -12.69
C ASN A 66 16.15 -10.02 -12.78
N PRO A 67 16.44 -10.63 -13.94
CA PRO A 67 16.27 -12.06 -14.15
C PRO A 67 17.27 -12.92 -13.34
N THR A 68 18.43 -12.37 -13.00
CA THR A 68 19.53 -13.06 -12.30
C THR A 68 19.43 -13.02 -10.78
N MET A 69 18.46 -12.27 -10.22
CA MET A 69 18.25 -12.21 -8.77
C MET A 69 17.93 -13.61 -8.23
N PRO A 70 18.52 -14.04 -7.10
CA PRO A 70 18.25 -15.36 -6.52
C PRO A 70 16.76 -15.46 -6.13
N ARG A 71 16.07 -16.48 -6.65
CA ARG A 71 14.65 -16.73 -6.38
C ARG A 71 14.50 -18.14 -5.81
N PRO A 72 14.39 -18.28 -4.47
CA PRO A 72 14.21 -19.58 -3.83
C PRO A 72 12.99 -20.34 -4.37
N TYR A 73 11.94 -19.61 -4.76
CA TYR A 73 10.74 -20.15 -5.39
C TYR A 73 10.53 -19.50 -6.77
N LYS A 74 10.52 -20.31 -7.83
CA LYS A 74 10.38 -19.84 -9.22
C LYS A 74 9.21 -20.55 -9.91
N ILE A 75 8.27 -19.76 -10.42
CA ILE A 75 7.17 -20.27 -11.26
C ILE A 75 7.73 -20.67 -12.64
N PRO A 76 7.57 -21.92 -13.10
CA PRO A 76 8.22 -22.44 -14.30
C PRO A 76 7.63 -21.95 -15.64
N LEU A 77 6.56 -21.13 -15.64
CA LEU A 77 5.78 -20.75 -16.82
C LEU A 77 6.41 -19.65 -17.73
N GLY A 78 7.72 -19.42 -17.66
CA GLY A 78 8.35 -18.30 -18.39
C GLY A 78 7.78 -16.93 -18.00
N THR A 79 8.04 -15.86 -18.75
CA THR A 79 7.45 -14.53 -18.45
C THR A 79 6.03 -14.44 -19.01
N VAL A 80 5.80 -14.90 -20.24
CA VAL A 80 4.49 -14.86 -20.89
C VAL A 80 3.45 -15.68 -20.13
N GLY A 81 3.77 -16.93 -19.75
CA GLY A 81 2.82 -17.78 -19.03
C GLY A 81 2.50 -17.25 -17.63
N VAL A 82 3.44 -16.55 -16.99
CA VAL A 82 3.19 -15.86 -15.72
C VAL A 82 2.29 -14.64 -15.90
N THR A 83 2.50 -13.83 -16.94
CA THR A 83 1.58 -12.73 -17.26
C THR A 83 0.18 -13.25 -17.53
N LEU A 84 0.04 -14.32 -18.31
CA LEU A 84 -1.26 -14.98 -18.56
C LEU A 84 -1.90 -15.51 -17.27
N MET A 85 -1.12 -16.09 -16.36
CA MET A 85 -1.60 -16.56 -15.05
C MET A 85 -2.16 -15.42 -14.19
N CYS A 86 -1.63 -14.20 -14.31
CA CYS A 86 -2.14 -13.03 -13.60
C CYS A 86 -3.45 -12.47 -14.21
N ILE A 87 -3.84 -12.85 -15.43
CA ILE A 87 -5.04 -12.30 -16.09
C ILE A 87 -6.33 -12.71 -15.37
N PRO A 88 -6.62 -14.01 -15.10
CA PRO A 88 -7.84 -14.39 -14.41
C PRO A 88 -8.08 -13.68 -13.06
N PRO A 89 -7.10 -13.63 -12.12
CA PRO A 89 -7.30 -12.88 -10.88
C PRO A 89 -7.46 -11.39 -11.14
N SER A 90 -6.71 -10.79 -12.09
CA SER A 90 -6.87 -9.38 -12.45
C SER A 90 -8.27 -9.04 -12.96
N VAL A 91 -8.87 -9.92 -13.77
CA VAL A 91 -10.25 -9.76 -14.24
C VAL A 91 -11.23 -9.79 -13.06
N LEU A 92 -11.05 -10.72 -12.11
CA LEU A 92 -11.88 -10.78 -10.91
C LEU A 92 -11.75 -9.49 -10.07
N LEU A 93 -10.54 -8.96 -9.92
CA LEU A 93 -10.32 -7.67 -9.23
C LEU A 93 -11.06 -6.53 -9.95
N CYS A 94 -11.01 -6.46 -11.28
CA CYS A 94 -11.76 -5.47 -12.07
C CYS A 94 -13.28 -5.56 -11.84
N VAL A 95 -13.82 -6.79 -11.74
CA VAL A 95 -15.24 -6.99 -11.42
C VAL A 95 -15.58 -6.44 -10.04
N VAL A 96 -14.76 -6.72 -9.02
CA VAL A 96 -14.95 -6.18 -7.66
C VAL A 96 -14.93 -4.64 -7.68
N LEU A 97 -13.99 -4.04 -8.42
CA LEU A 97 -13.92 -2.57 -8.56
C LEU A 97 -15.14 -1.99 -9.27
N ALA A 98 -15.70 -2.67 -10.25
CA ALA A 98 -16.86 -2.21 -11.02
C ALA A 98 -18.18 -2.22 -10.22
N ILE A 99 -18.27 -3.07 -9.20
CA ILE A 99 -19.46 -3.19 -8.33
C ILE A 99 -19.48 -2.09 -7.24
N ALA A 100 -18.36 -1.42 -6.99
CA ALA A 100 -18.24 -0.43 -5.92
C ALA A 100 -19.15 0.79 -6.15
N SER A 101 -19.72 1.32 -5.06
CA SER A 101 -20.52 2.54 -5.12
C SER A 101 -19.67 3.77 -5.43
N LEU A 102 -20.26 4.80 -6.04
CA LEU A 102 -19.55 6.06 -6.35
C LEU A 102 -18.88 6.67 -5.11
N LYS A 103 -19.56 6.63 -3.96
CA LYS A 103 -19.02 7.13 -2.69
C LYS A 103 -17.73 6.40 -2.30
N VAL A 104 -17.77 5.06 -2.32
CA VAL A 104 -16.62 4.21 -1.98
C VAL A 104 -15.47 4.43 -2.96
N MET A 105 -15.77 4.53 -4.25
CA MET A 105 -14.76 4.79 -5.28
C MET A 105 -14.05 6.13 -5.05
N ILE A 106 -14.77 7.21 -4.76
CA ILE A 106 -14.17 8.53 -4.49
C ILE A 106 -13.25 8.49 -3.27
N VAL A 107 -13.73 7.91 -2.16
CA VAL A 107 -12.94 7.78 -0.92
C VAL A 107 -11.67 6.95 -1.18
N SER A 108 -11.80 5.82 -1.88
CA SER A 108 -10.70 4.89 -2.15
C SER A 108 -9.66 5.48 -3.09
N ILE A 109 -10.09 6.12 -4.19
CA ILE A 109 -9.17 6.81 -5.12
C ILE A 109 -8.42 7.93 -4.40
N THR A 110 -9.12 8.70 -3.56
CA THR A 110 -8.49 9.76 -2.75
C THR A 110 -7.43 9.17 -1.81
N ALA A 111 -7.74 8.07 -1.13
CA ALA A 111 -6.79 7.38 -0.26
C ALA A 111 -5.57 6.84 -1.05
N VAL A 112 -5.78 6.28 -2.24
CA VAL A 112 -4.70 5.82 -3.14
C VAL A 112 -3.80 6.99 -3.55
N VAL A 113 -4.38 8.11 -3.97
CA VAL A 113 -3.62 9.31 -4.38
C VAL A 113 -2.82 9.86 -3.21
N ILE A 114 -3.43 9.96 -2.01
CA ILE A 114 -2.73 10.37 -0.79
C ILE A 114 -1.56 9.42 -0.52
N GLY A 115 -1.78 8.10 -0.56
CA GLY A 115 -0.72 7.10 -0.35
C GLY A 115 0.42 7.22 -1.35
N PHE A 116 0.11 7.42 -2.63
CA PHE A 116 1.11 7.59 -3.69
C PHE A 116 1.92 8.89 -3.53
N LEU A 117 1.28 9.99 -3.12
CA LEU A 117 1.93 11.27 -2.87
C LEU A 117 2.67 11.31 -1.52
N PHE A 118 2.31 10.45 -0.57
CA PHE A 118 2.89 10.42 0.76
C PHE A 118 4.39 10.09 0.72
N TYR A 119 4.79 9.08 -0.07
CA TYR A 119 6.20 8.70 -0.20
C TYR A 119 7.10 9.83 -0.77
N PRO A 120 6.82 10.43 -1.94
CA PRO A 120 7.63 11.55 -2.45
C PRO A 120 7.52 12.79 -1.55
N GLY A 121 6.40 12.99 -0.84
CA GLY A 121 6.26 14.03 0.16
C GLY A 121 7.23 13.84 1.33
N LEU A 122 7.36 12.62 1.85
CA LEU A 122 8.34 12.29 2.88
C LEU A 122 9.77 12.43 2.37
N GLU A 123 10.05 12.02 1.13
CA GLU A 123 11.37 12.17 0.51
C GLU A 123 11.74 13.66 0.32
N TYR A 124 10.78 14.50 -0.08
CA TYR A 124 10.97 15.94 -0.16
C TYR A 124 11.28 16.57 1.21
N LEU A 125 10.53 16.18 2.25
CA LEU A 125 10.75 16.68 3.62
C LEU A 125 12.10 16.19 4.18
N LYS A 126 12.52 14.97 3.83
CA LYS A 126 13.84 14.44 4.15
C LYS A 126 14.94 15.26 3.46
N ASN A 127 14.79 15.56 2.18
CA ASN A 127 15.76 16.35 1.41
C ASN A 127 15.90 17.79 1.92
N LYS A 128 14.82 18.37 2.47
CA LYS A 128 14.86 19.68 3.14
C LYS A 128 15.33 19.65 4.59
N ASN A 129 15.72 18.48 5.13
CA ASN A 129 16.07 18.29 6.54
C ASN A 129 14.99 18.77 7.53
N TRP A 130 13.71 18.76 7.13
CA TRP A 130 12.61 19.18 8.00
C TRP A 130 12.25 18.12 9.05
N MET A 131 12.55 16.85 8.77
CA MET A 131 12.31 15.74 9.69
C MET A 131 13.52 14.81 9.72
N ARG A 132 13.84 14.29 10.90
CA ARG A 132 14.87 13.25 11.07
C ARG A 132 14.29 11.90 10.70
N PHE A 133 15.01 11.15 9.88
CA PHE A 133 14.69 9.78 9.52
C PHE A 133 15.82 8.91 10.07
N SER A 134 15.51 8.02 11.00
CA SER A 134 16.49 7.09 11.57
C SER A 134 16.46 5.80 10.77
N SER A 135 17.59 5.49 10.13
CA SER A 135 17.86 4.18 9.54
C SER A 135 18.67 3.40 10.58
N SER A 136 18.05 2.47 11.30
CA SER A 136 18.85 1.53 12.09
C SER A 136 19.50 0.55 11.11
N PRO A 137 20.81 0.27 11.25
CA PRO A 137 21.50 -0.75 10.47
C PRO A 137 20.89 -2.15 10.66
#